data_AF-A0A662KSF5-F1
#
_entry.id   AF-A0A662KSF5-F1
#
_cell.length_a   1.000
_cell.length_b   1.000
_cell.length_c   1.000
_cell.angle_alpha   90.00
_cell.angle_beta   90.00
_cell.angle_gamma   90.00
#
_symmetry.space_group_name_H-M   'P 1'
#
loop_
_entity.id
_entity.type
_entity.pdbx_description
1 polymer ?
#
loop_
_entity_poly.entity_id
_entity_poly.type
_entity_poly.pdbx_seq_one_letter_code
_entity_poly.pdbx_strand_id
1 'polypeptide(L)' 'RQSITTRDASALDIDKDVVYVKIEGSEEGVKRAEELFKDISAKRLSDKEAEEINEKIKAQDESAALGMGNIFG' A
#
# COMPACT_ATOMS: atom_id res chain seq x y z
N ARG A 1 2.20 -13.83 9.46
CA ARG A 1 2.56 -13.70 8.02
C ARG A 1 3.08 -12.28 7.83
N GLN A 2 4.30 -12.11 7.34
CA GLN A 2 4.83 -10.79 6.99
C GLN A 2 4.53 -10.55 5.51
N SER A 3 4.00 -9.39 5.18
CA SER A 3 3.67 -8.99 3.81
C SER A 3 4.22 -7.59 3.55
N ILE A 4 4.81 -7.40 2.38
CA ILE A 4 5.27 -6.11 1.90
C ILE A 4 4.58 -5.91 0.55
N THR A 5 3.76 -4.86 0.46
CA THR A 5 3.03 -4.51 -0.74
C THR A 5 3.49 -3.13 -1.19
N THR A 6 4.08 -3.05 -2.38
CA THR A 6 4.47 -1.79 -3.01
C THR A 6 3.45 -1.41 -4.06
N ARG A 7 3.00 -0.16 -4.05
CA ARG A 7 2.00 0.35 -4.98
C ARG A 7 2.36 1.75 -5.43
N ASP A 8 2.38 1.99 -6.73
CA ASP A 8 2.63 3.32 -7.28
C ASP A 8 1.43 4.22 -7.03
N ALA A 9 1.67 5.49 -6.71
CA ALA A 9 0.61 6.48 -6.54
C ALA A 9 -0.24 6.63 -7.82
N SER A 10 0.40 6.60 -8.99
CA SER A 10 -0.27 6.59 -10.29
C SER A 10 -1.23 5.41 -10.46
N ALA A 11 -0.87 4.25 -9.90
CA ALA A 11 -1.73 3.07 -9.92
C ALA A 11 -2.95 3.21 -9.00
N LEU A 12 -2.97 4.17 -8.06
CA LEU A 12 -4.07 4.42 -7.12
C LEU A 12 -4.91 5.67 -7.47
N ASP A 13 -4.76 6.16 -8.71
CA ASP A 13 -5.34 7.42 -9.17
C ASP A 13 -4.94 8.60 -8.28
N ILE A 14 -3.69 8.59 -7.78
CA ILE A 14 -3.11 9.67 -7.00
C ILE A 14 -2.08 10.37 -7.87
N ASP A 15 -2.32 11.65 -8.14
CA ASP A 15 -1.43 12.51 -8.93
C ASP A 15 -0.22 12.96 -8.08
N LYS A 16 0.63 11.99 -7.73
CA LYS A 16 1.90 12.16 -7.04
C LYS A 16 2.92 11.22 -7.67
N ASP A 17 4.16 11.67 -7.78
CA ASP A 17 5.28 10.82 -8.21
C ASP A 17 5.95 10.16 -6.99
N VAL A 18 5.19 9.29 -6.31
CA VAL A 18 5.64 8.57 -5.11
C VAL A 18 5.21 7.11 -5.14
N VAL A 19 6.01 6.25 -4.49
CA VAL A 19 5.68 4.84 -4.29
C VAL A 19 5.23 4.63 -2.84
N TYR A 20 4.08 4.00 -2.66
CA TYR A 20 3.56 3.61 -1.37
C TYR A 20 4.04 2.21 -1.01
N VAL A 21 4.60 2.05 0.20
CA VAL A 21 5.04 0.76 0.71
C VAL A 21 4.23 0.42 1.95
N LYS A 22 3.33 -0.55 1.81
CA LYS A 22 2.52 -1.10 2.90
C LYS A 22 3.26 -2.28 3.50
N ILE A 23 3.46 -2.25 4.82
CA ILE A 23 4.19 -3.27 5.57
C ILE A 23 3.28 -3.81 6.65
N GLU A 24 2.92 -5.08 6.53
CA GLU A 24 2.04 -5.76 7.46
C GLU A 24 2.78 -6.94 8.08
N GLY A 25 2.82 -6.99 9.41
CA GLY A 25 3.57 -8.01 10.12
C GLY A 25 3.53 -7.81 11.63
N SER A 26 4.46 -8.45 12.33
CA SER A 26 4.68 -8.18 13.75
C SER A 26 5.21 -6.76 13.96
N GLU A 27 4.96 -6.20 15.15
CA GLU A 27 5.47 -4.87 15.53
C GLU A 27 6.99 -4.74 15.34
N GLU A 28 7.74 -5.80 15.64
CA GLU A 28 9.19 -5.85 15.43
C GLU A 28 9.56 -5.72 13.95
N GLY A 29 8.81 -6.37 13.06
CA GLY A 29 9.03 -6.27 11.61
C GLY A 29 8.73 -4.88 11.06
N VAL A 30 7.66 -4.24 11.57
CA VAL A 30 7.30 -2.87 11.19
C VAL A 30 8.33 -1.87 11.69
N LYS A 31 8.77 -1.98 12.96
CA LYS A 31 9.83 -1.13 13.53
C LYS A 31 11.13 -1.25 12.76
N ARG A 32 11.56 -2.47 12.46
CA ARG A 32 12.78 -2.71 11.68
C ARG A 32 12.70 -2.10 10.29
N ALA A 33 11.54 -2.22 9.64
CA ALA A 33 11.34 -1.59 8.35
C ALA A 33 11.40 -0.06 8.47
N GLU A 34 10.74 0.54 9.46
CA GLU A 34 10.78 1.98 9.71
C GLU A 34 12.22 2.50 9.88
N GLU A 35 13.10 1.77 10.57
CA GLU A 35 14.52 2.11 10.68
C GLU A 35 15.24 2.07 9.33
N LEU A 36 15.05 1.00 8.55
CA LEU A 36 15.63 0.90 7.20
C LEU A 36 15.14 2.01 6.27
N PHE A 37 13.87 2.38 6.38
CA PHE A 37 13.23 3.40 5.54
C PHE A 37 13.66 4.82 5.90
N LYS A 38 14.07 5.08 7.16
CA LYS A 38 14.64 6.38 7.56
C LYS A 38 15.93 6.70 6.81
N ASP A 39 16.75 5.70 6.52
CA ASP A 39 18.03 5.89 5.82
C ASP A 39 17.86 6.27 4.33
N ILE A 40 16.73 5.89 3.73
CA ILE A 40 16.40 6.12 2.31
C ILE A 40 15.43 7.29 2.08
N SER A 41 15.30 8.18 3.07
CA SER A 41 14.43 9.38 2.99
C SER A 41 12.94 9.08 2.81
N ALA A 42 12.49 7.88 3.16
CA ALA A 42 11.08 7.55 3.08
C ALA A 42 10.29 8.25 4.20
N LYS A 43 9.18 8.87 3.82
CA LYS A 43 8.31 9.57 4.77
C LYS A 43 7.24 8.63 5.30
N ARG A 44 7.23 8.42 6.62
CA ARG A 44 6.12 7.74 7.28
C ARG A 44 4.85 8.57 7.10
N LEU A 45 3.82 7.96 6.54
CA LEU A 45 2.50 8.57 6.40
C LEU A 45 1.82 8.67 7.77
N SER A 46 0.94 9.67 7.91
CA SER A 46 0.02 9.72 9.04
C SER A 46 -0.97 8.57 8.99
N ASP A 47 -1.54 8.17 10.14
CA ASP A 47 -2.50 7.06 10.20
C ASP A 47 -3.69 7.29 9.24
N LYS A 48 -4.13 8.54 9.12
CA LYS A 48 -5.22 8.95 8.21
C LYS A 48 -4.84 8.76 6.73
N GLU A 49 -3.64 9.19 6.34
CA GLU A 49 -3.15 8.99 4.96
C GLU A 49 -2.97 7.50 4.68
N ALA A 50 -2.37 6.75 5.61
CA ALA A 50 -2.16 5.32 5.46
C ALA A 50 -3.48 4.56 5.27
N GLU A 51 -4.52 4.93 6.03
CA GLU A 51 -5.87 4.37 5.89
C GLU A 51 -6.48 4.69 4.52
N GLU A 52 -6.39 5.94 4.05
CA GLU A 52 -6.88 6.35 2.73
C GLU A 52 -6.21 5.56 1.58
N ILE A 53 -4.89 5.40 1.64
CA ILE A 53 -4.14 4.60 0.66
C ILE A 53 -4.54 3.12 0.72
N ASN A 54 -4.69 2.57 1.93
CA ASN A 54 -5.08 1.18 2.11
C ASN A 54 -6.48 0.89 1.56
N GLU A 55 -7.43 1.79 1.77
CA GLU A 55 -8.79 1.67 1.22
C GLU A 55 -8.77 1.77 -0.31
N LYS A 56 -7.96 2.66 -0.91
CA LYS A 56 -7.77 2.70 -2.37
C LYS A 56 -7.19 1.39 -2.92
N ILE A 57 -6.20 0.79 -2.25
CA ILE A 57 -5.63 -0.50 -2.64
C ILE A 57 -6.70 -1.59 -2.61
N LYS A 58 -7.47 -1.70 -1.51
CA LYS A 58 -8.56 -2.69 -1.41
C LYS A 58 -9.64 -2.49 -2.47
N ALA A 59 -10.07 -1.25 -2.69
CA ALA A 59 -11.10 -0.94 -3.68
C ALA A 59 -10.68 -1.37 -5.09
N GLN A 60 -9.40 -1.20 -5.44
CA GLN A 60 -8.88 -1.71 -6.71
C GLN A 60 -8.85 -3.23 -6.79
N ASP A 61 -8.39 -3.90 -5.74
CA ASP A 61 -8.35 -5.36 -5.70
C ASP A 61 -9.76 -5.97 -5.81
N GLU A 62 -10.75 -5.38 -5.13
CA GLU A 62 -12.16 -5.76 -5.23
C GLU A 62 -12.73 -5.47 -6.62
N SER A 63 -12.44 -4.30 -7.20
CA SER A 63 -12.87 -3.95 -8.55
C SER A 63 -12.28 -4.90 -9.60
N ALA A 64 -11.01 -5.29 -9.46
CA ALA A 64 -10.37 -6.27 -10.32
C ALA A 64 -11.00 -7.66 -10.18
N ALA A 65 -11.34 -8.08 -8.96
CA ALA A 65 -12.03 -9.35 -8.72
C ALA A 65 -13.43 -9.38 -9.34
N LEU A 66 -14.20 -8.29 -9.20
CA LEU A 66 -15.53 -8.14 -9.82
C LEU A 66 -15.45 -8.06 -11.35
N GLY A 67 -14.47 -7.34 -11.88
CA GLY A 67 -14.23 -7.21 -13.32
C GLY A 67 -13.91 -8.56 -13.97
N MET A 68 -13.05 -9.37 -13.35
CA MET A 68 -12.78 -10.74 -13.84
C MET A 68 -14.01 -11.65 -13.75
N GLY A 69 -14.79 -11.55 -12.67
CA GLY A 69 -16.03 -12.32 -12.51
C GLY A 69 -17.06 -12.06 -13.61
N ASN A 70 -17.10 -10.84 -14.16
CA ASN A 70 -18.00 -10.47 -15.26
C ASN A 70 -17.47 -10.83 -16.65
N ILE A 71 -16.16 -11.05 -16.81
CA ILE A 71 -15.53 -11.39 -18.11
C ILE A 71 -15.50 -12.92 -18.32
N PHE A 72 -15.41 -13.70 -17.24
CA PHE A 72 -15.33 -15.17 -17.29
C PHE A 72 -16.57 -15.88 -16.69
N GLY A 73 -17.63 -15.12 -16.41
CA GLY A 73 -18.92 -15.62 -15.92
C GLY A 73 -19.90 -15.95 -17.03
#